data_AF-A0A0E0KI13-F1
#
_entry.id   AF-A0A0E0KI13-F1
#
_cell.length_a   1.000
_cell.length_b   1.000
_cell.length_c   1.000
_cell.angle_alpha   90.00
_cell.angle_beta   90.00
_cell.angle_gamma   90.00
#
_symmetry.space_group_name_H-M   'P 1'
#
loop_
_entity.id
_entity.type
_entity.pdbx_description
1 polymer ?
#
loop_
_entity_poly.entity_id
_entity_poly.type
_entity_poly.pdbx_seq_one_letter_code
_entity_poly.pdbx_strand_id
1 'polypeptide(L)'
;MASSTAANLWVLLGLGIAGVLLAAKRLRRPARPDNGAFIARLELLPPPQPPPPQARHPLTGLCFAIADAFHVSGYITSFGSLEWAKTHDAATQTSLVVSSLVDGGAMCVGKTVIDEMAFSIHGENKHFGTPTNPAAPDRVPGGCSSGSAVAVAAGIVDFSLGIDTIGGVRVPGSYCGVLAFRPSHAVVPNNGVIPVAPSLDAIGWFARDPSVLRRVGHLLLRLPYADIRQPRHFYIADDCFEMSKVHARRLTQLVTKSVEKLFGRQVLGHVNLENYLASRIPSLRNNSNGRGDKFSSLLALSRAMQFLHKYEFKDQHMEWINSVKPAVDACIVGNLSDDGELTINNSQDARKEVRAALGALLKDDGILVIPTVLGCPPKLNARELSSEDYNVQTSCLTSLASMSGCCQLMILRSKLWLCFGLRWIQADVWEGMTLIRLALASLHMDLHAFLVTVPLGTHDKCPVSVSLIARHGGDRFLLDTIQTIYATIEEQVDVLAKSNVSSKQAMSEEAAEAAKEKGNIAFKEKQWQKAINFYTEAIKLNNKVATYYSNRAAAFLELASYRQAEADCTSAIDIDPKIVKAYLRRGTAREMLGYYKEAVDDFSHALVLEPMNKTAGVAINRLKKLFP
;
A
#
# COMPACT_ATOMS: atom_id res chain seq x y z
N MET A 1 9.60 6.22 64.71
CA MET A 1 8.81 6.36 63.46
C MET A 1 9.46 7.41 62.53
N ALA A 2 10.67 7.15 62.02
CA ALA A 2 11.38 8.12 61.17
C ALA A 2 12.11 7.52 59.95
N SER A 3 12.06 6.19 59.75
CA SER A 3 12.77 5.52 58.66
C SER A 3 11.92 5.21 57.41
N SER A 4 10.60 5.32 57.48
CA SER A 4 9.71 4.98 56.34
C SER A 4 9.40 6.15 55.40
N THR A 5 9.62 7.40 55.83
CA THR A 5 9.33 8.59 55.02
C THR A 5 10.42 8.89 53.98
N ALA A 6 11.69 8.61 54.31
CA ALA A 6 12.81 8.81 53.39
C ALA A 6 12.76 7.84 52.20
N ALA A 7 12.44 6.56 52.43
CA ALA A 7 12.36 5.55 51.38
C ALA A 7 11.28 5.87 50.33
N ASN A 8 10.13 6.41 50.76
CA ASN A 8 9.04 6.80 49.86
C ASN A 8 9.41 8.02 48.99
N LEU A 9 10.24 8.92 49.50
CA LEU A 9 10.69 10.10 48.75
C LEU A 9 11.65 9.71 47.61
N TRP A 10 12.57 8.77 47.86
CA TRP A 10 13.50 8.26 46.84
C TRP A 10 12.80 7.45 45.75
N VAL A 11 11.75 6.71 46.09
CA VAL A 11 10.92 5.98 45.11
C VAL A 11 10.11 6.97 44.23
N LEU A 12 9.55 8.03 44.82
CA LEU A 12 8.84 9.07 44.07
C LEU A 12 9.77 9.88 43.15
N LEU A 13 10.98 10.22 43.61
CA LEU A 13 12.00 10.87 42.79
C LEU A 13 12.49 9.94 41.67
N GLY A 14 12.68 8.65 41.95
CA GLY A 14 13.06 7.64 40.96
C GLY A 14 11.99 7.46 39.87
N LEU A 15 10.71 7.42 40.25
CA LEU A 15 9.58 7.36 39.31
C LEU A 15 9.43 8.66 38.49
N GLY A 16 9.65 9.82 39.11
CA GLY A 16 9.65 11.11 38.43
C GLY A 16 10.75 11.22 37.37
N ILE A 17 11.98 10.84 37.73
CA ILE A 17 13.13 10.86 36.81
C ILE A 17 12.95 9.80 35.71
N ALA A 18 12.46 8.60 36.03
CA ALA A 18 12.15 7.58 35.04
C ALA A 18 11.03 8.03 34.08
N GLY A 19 10.00 8.72 34.57
CA GLY A 19 8.94 9.32 33.77
C GLY A 19 9.45 10.41 32.82
N VAL A 20 10.34 11.29 33.31
CA VAL A 20 10.99 12.33 32.49
C VAL A 20 11.94 11.71 31.46
N LEU A 21 12.70 10.68 31.81
CA LEU A 21 13.58 9.97 30.88
C LEU A 21 12.80 9.16 29.82
N LEU A 22 11.67 8.56 30.18
CA LEU A 22 10.76 7.89 29.24
C LEU A 22 10.06 8.90 28.32
N ALA A 23 9.68 10.08 28.82
CA ALA A 23 9.17 11.18 28.02
C ALA A 23 10.23 11.75 27.06
N ALA A 24 11.47 11.92 27.54
CA ALA A 24 12.61 12.35 26.71
C ALA A 24 13.00 11.29 25.66
N LYS A 25 12.87 10.00 25.97
CA LYS A 25 13.02 8.90 24.99
C LYS A 25 11.88 8.85 23.98
N ARG A 26 10.64 9.18 24.37
CA ARG A 26 9.51 9.34 23.43
C ARG A 26 9.71 10.52 22.47
N LEU A 27 10.36 11.59 22.93
CA LEU A 27 10.70 12.76 22.12
C LEU A 27 11.85 12.52 21.13
N ARG A 28 12.70 11.51 21.36
CA ARG A 28 13.76 11.10 20.44
C ARG A 28 13.39 9.81 19.72
N ARG A 29 12.36 9.89 18.85
CA ARG A 29 12.24 8.89 17.77
C ARG A 29 13.48 9.06 16.87
N PRO A 30 14.22 7.98 16.52
CA PRO A 30 15.26 8.08 15.51
C PRO A 30 14.63 8.68 14.25
N ALA A 31 15.25 9.73 13.71
CA ALA A 31 14.76 10.42 12.51
C ALA A 31 14.62 9.38 11.39
N ARG A 32 13.38 9.06 11.03
CA ARG A 32 13.12 8.22 9.86
C ARG A 32 13.68 8.95 8.64
N PRO A 33 14.32 8.24 7.70
CA PRO A 33 14.76 8.86 6.47
C PRO A 33 13.57 9.55 5.80
N ASP A 34 13.78 10.78 5.37
CA ASP A 34 12.72 11.64 4.87
C ASP A 34 12.15 11.16 3.52
N ASN A 35 12.82 10.21 2.88
CA ASN A 35 12.50 9.71 1.53
C ASN A 35 12.38 10.85 0.50
N GLY A 36 13.07 11.97 0.74
CA GLY A 36 12.97 13.18 -0.10
C GLY A 36 11.60 13.85 -0.09
N ALA A 37 10.75 13.60 0.92
CA ALA A 37 9.38 14.09 0.93
C ALA A 37 9.27 15.61 1.19
N PHE A 38 10.24 16.23 1.87
CA PHE A 38 10.14 17.63 2.30
C PHE A 38 11.13 18.53 1.58
N ILE A 39 10.66 19.72 1.21
CA ILE A 39 11.52 20.81 0.73
C ILE A 39 11.99 21.70 1.88
N ALA A 40 11.19 21.79 2.95
CA ALA A 40 11.45 22.64 4.09
C ALA A 40 10.76 22.08 5.33
N ARG A 41 11.50 22.07 6.45
CA ARG A 41 10.93 21.84 7.79
C ARG A 41 10.48 23.18 8.34
N LEU A 42 9.25 23.23 8.82
CA LEU A 42 8.71 24.34 9.59
C LEU A 42 7.75 23.77 10.63
N GLU A 43 7.67 24.41 11.79
CA GLU A 43 6.79 23.97 12.86
C GLU A 43 5.74 25.03 13.14
N LEU A 44 4.47 24.72 12.86
CA LEU A 44 3.33 25.49 13.35
C LEU A 44 2.73 24.73 14.52
N LEU A 45 2.93 25.27 15.72
CA LEU A 45 2.46 24.66 16.94
C LEU A 45 0.96 24.97 17.15
N PRO A 46 0.16 23.98 17.58
CA PRO A 46 -1.23 24.22 17.90
C PRO A 46 -1.38 25.11 19.14
N PRO A 47 -2.53 25.78 19.30
CA PRO A 47 -2.83 26.53 20.52
C PRO A 47 -2.86 25.60 21.75
N PRO A 48 -2.66 26.15 22.96
CA PRO A 48 -2.79 25.38 24.18
C PRO A 48 -4.20 24.79 24.30
N GLN A 49 -4.30 23.59 24.86
CA GLN A 49 -5.58 22.93 25.05
C GLN A 49 -6.52 23.78 25.92
N PRO A 50 -7.82 23.82 25.60
CA PRO A 50 -8.77 24.59 26.39
C PRO A 50 -8.89 23.98 27.80
N PRO A 51 -9.09 24.81 28.84
CA PRO A 51 -9.23 24.32 30.20
C PRO A 51 -10.53 23.51 30.37
N PRO A 52 -10.55 22.47 31.21
CA PRO A 52 -11.79 21.78 31.57
C PRO A 52 -12.85 22.78 32.08
N PRO A 53 -14.14 22.65 31.68
CA PRO A 53 -14.79 21.48 31.08
C PRO A 53 -14.84 21.46 29.54
N GLN A 54 -14.15 22.39 28.84
CA GLN A 54 -14.22 22.46 27.39
C GLN A 54 -13.58 21.23 26.71
N ALA A 55 -14.17 20.79 25.61
CA ALA A 55 -13.69 19.63 24.87
C ALA A 55 -12.31 19.91 24.26
N ARG A 56 -11.44 18.89 24.27
CA ARG A 56 -10.11 18.97 23.65
C ARG A 56 -10.22 19.20 22.16
N HIS A 57 -9.19 19.82 21.59
CA HIS A 57 -9.13 20.04 20.15
C HIS A 57 -9.17 18.71 19.37
N PRO A 58 -9.96 18.61 18.28
CA PRO A 58 -10.23 17.34 17.61
C PRO A 58 -9.01 16.63 17.02
N LEU A 59 -7.90 17.32 16.75
CA LEU A 59 -6.66 16.78 16.16
C LEU A 59 -5.48 16.76 17.13
N THR A 60 -5.74 16.92 18.43
CA THR A 60 -4.71 16.91 19.47
C THR A 60 -3.77 15.72 19.34
N GLY A 61 -2.46 15.99 19.32
CA GLY A 61 -1.41 14.98 19.26
C GLY A 61 -1.12 14.42 17.87
N LEU A 62 -1.78 14.93 16.83
CA LEU A 62 -1.47 14.57 15.45
C LEU A 62 -0.50 15.59 14.83
N CYS A 63 0.36 15.10 13.94
CA CYS A 63 1.24 15.91 13.12
C CYS A 63 0.90 15.77 11.63
N PHE A 64 1.07 16.87 10.89
CA PHE A 64 0.77 16.90 9.46
C PHE A 64 1.77 17.70 8.64
N ALA A 65 1.82 17.40 7.34
CA ALA A 65 2.60 18.14 6.37
C ALA A 65 1.69 18.74 5.29
N ILE A 66 2.20 19.76 4.58
CA ILE A 66 1.43 20.48 3.56
C ILE A 66 2.22 20.48 2.25
N ALA A 67 1.53 20.25 1.13
CA ALA A 67 2.13 20.45 -0.19
C ALA A 67 2.70 21.86 -0.32
N ASP A 68 3.77 22.04 -1.10
CA ASP A 68 4.33 23.36 -1.34
C ASP A 68 3.54 24.22 -2.35
N ALA A 69 2.24 24.33 -2.11
CA ALA A 69 1.34 25.27 -2.73
C ALA A 69 0.48 26.01 -1.70
N PHE A 70 0.58 25.63 -0.42
CA PHE A 70 -0.12 26.24 0.70
C PHE A 70 0.76 27.33 1.34
N HIS A 71 0.24 28.55 1.43
CA HIS A 71 0.92 29.65 2.11
C HIS A 71 1.01 29.43 3.62
N VAL A 72 2.16 29.82 4.17
CA VAL A 72 2.45 29.87 5.61
C VAL A 72 3.08 31.23 5.88
N SER A 73 2.53 31.95 6.87
CA SER A 73 3.02 33.29 7.21
C SER A 73 4.51 33.28 7.52
N GLY A 74 5.27 34.16 6.87
CA GLY A 74 6.73 34.28 7.00
C GLY A 74 7.55 33.31 6.16
N TYR A 75 6.91 32.45 5.36
CA TYR A 75 7.61 31.51 4.48
C TYR A 75 7.24 31.74 3.01
N ILE A 76 8.23 31.55 2.13
CA ILE A 76 8.03 31.53 0.68
C ILE A 76 7.40 30.17 0.31
N THR A 77 6.36 30.20 -0.53
CA THR A 77 5.81 29.01 -1.17
C THR A 77 6.41 28.92 -2.57
N SER A 78 7.23 27.90 -2.84
CA SER A 78 7.98 27.80 -4.10
C SER A 78 7.14 27.27 -5.26
N PHE A 79 5.98 26.67 -4.98
CA PHE A 79 5.13 26.08 -6.00
C PHE A 79 5.88 25.02 -6.84
N GLY A 80 6.81 24.30 -6.19
CA GLY A 80 7.65 23.31 -6.86
C GLY A 80 8.67 23.89 -7.85
N SER A 81 8.91 25.22 -7.85
CA SER A 81 9.85 25.90 -8.75
C SER A 81 10.76 26.87 -8.00
N LEU A 82 12.08 26.75 -8.22
CA LEU A 82 13.06 27.68 -7.62
C LEU A 82 12.94 29.10 -8.20
N GLU A 83 12.55 29.23 -9.46
CA GLU A 83 12.35 30.55 -10.07
C GLU A 83 11.13 31.25 -9.49
N TRP A 84 10.03 30.51 -9.27
CA TRP A 84 8.87 31.04 -8.58
C TRP A 84 9.23 31.54 -7.17
N ALA A 85 10.02 30.77 -6.42
CA ALA A 85 10.48 31.18 -5.09
C ALA A 85 11.36 32.43 -5.09
N LYS A 86 12.14 32.68 -6.15
CA LYS A 86 13.00 33.86 -6.27
C LYS A 86 12.22 35.13 -6.56
N THR A 87 11.08 35.02 -7.24
CA THR A 87 10.28 36.17 -7.68
C THR A 87 9.09 36.48 -6.79
N HIS A 88 8.81 35.64 -5.79
CA HIS A 88 7.69 35.83 -4.88
C HIS A 88 8.16 35.99 -3.44
N ASP A 89 7.56 36.95 -2.75
CA ASP A 89 7.85 37.21 -1.35
C ASP A 89 7.27 36.15 -0.42
N ALA A 90 7.76 36.16 0.82
CA ALA A 90 7.18 35.35 1.88
C ALA A 90 5.70 35.71 2.09
N ALA A 91 4.85 34.70 2.28
CA ALA A 91 3.43 34.94 2.48
C ALA A 91 3.19 35.72 3.77
N THR A 92 2.27 36.68 3.73
CA THR A 92 1.88 37.47 4.90
C THR A 92 0.92 36.69 5.81
N GLN A 93 0.15 35.78 5.26
CA GLN A 93 -0.85 34.99 5.98
C GLN A 93 -0.71 33.50 5.69
N THR A 94 -1.01 32.69 6.70
CA THR A 94 -1.15 31.24 6.56
C THR A 94 -2.50 30.92 5.93
N SER A 95 -2.51 29.97 4.99
CA SER A 95 -3.74 29.51 4.33
C SER A 95 -4.81 29.08 5.33
N LEU A 96 -6.08 29.34 5.00
CA LEU A 96 -7.20 29.13 5.93
C LEU A 96 -7.32 27.67 6.36
N VAL A 97 -7.06 26.74 5.44
CA VAL A 97 -7.09 25.29 5.72
C VAL A 97 -5.99 24.90 6.69
N VAL A 98 -4.78 25.42 6.53
CA VAL A 98 -3.65 25.11 7.42
C VAL A 98 -3.91 25.69 8.81
N SER A 99 -4.35 26.94 8.90
CA SER A 99 -4.72 27.56 10.18
C SER A 99 -5.82 26.79 10.88
N SER A 100 -6.88 26.38 10.16
CA SER A 100 -8.00 25.60 10.72
C SER A 100 -7.55 24.26 11.34
N LEU A 101 -6.52 23.62 10.80
CA LEU A 101 -5.99 22.36 11.32
C LEU A 101 -5.07 22.58 12.52
N VAL A 102 -4.27 23.65 12.48
CA VAL A 102 -3.43 24.06 13.61
C VAL A 102 -4.30 24.46 14.80
N ASP A 103 -5.30 25.30 14.58
CA ASP A 103 -6.32 25.68 15.58
C ASP A 103 -7.14 24.47 16.04
N GLY A 104 -7.29 23.48 15.15
CA GLY A 104 -7.87 22.16 15.41
C GLY A 104 -7.00 21.23 16.27
N GLY A 105 -5.81 21.68 16.69
CA GLY A 105 -4.92 20.97 17.62
C GLY A 105 -3.80 20.14 16.98
N ALA A 106 -3.65 20.20 15.66
CA ALA A 106 -2.59 19.47 14.94
C ALA A 106 -1.32 20.33 14.80
N MET A 107 -0.16 19.67 14.76
CA MET A 107 1.12 20.33 14.51
C MET A 107 1.52 20.22 13.03
N CYS A 108 1.75 21.33 12.35
CA CYS A 108 2.32 21.30 10.99
C CYS A 108 3.85 21.15 11.09
N VAL A 109 4.45 20.23 10.34
CA VAL A 109 5.89 19.88 10.46
C VAL A 109 6.73 20.15 9.20
N GLY A 110 6.12 20.70 8.14
CA GLY A 110 6.88 21.05 6.95
C GLY A 110 6.08 21.15 5.66
N LYS A 111 6.76 21.69 4.65
CA LYS A 111 6.32 21.76 3.25
C LYS A 111 6.89 20.58 2.47
N THR A 112 6.04 19.91 1.71
CA THR A 112 6.37 18.72 0.94
C THR A 112 6.54 19.01 -0.54
N VAL A 113 7.35 18.17 -1.20
CA VAL A 113 7.59 18.24 -2.63
C VAL A 113 6.29 18.11 -3.40
N ILE A 114 6.16 18.93 -4.44
CA ILE A 114 5.15 18.80 -5.48
C ILE A 114 5.80 18.80 -6.87
N ASP A 115 5.09 18.31 -7.87
CA ASP A 115 5.45 18.52 -9.28
C ASP A 115 5.60 20.03 -9.56
N GLU A 116 6.49 20.41 -10.50
CA GLU A 116 6.72 21.82 -10.82
C GLU A 116 5.39 22.51 -11.21
N MET A 117 5.05 23.58 -10.48
CA MET A 117 3.79 24.33 -10.61
C MET A 117 2.52 23.48 -10.48
N ALA A 118 2.61 22.32 -9.83
CA ALA A 118 1.53 21.34 -9.68
C ALA A 118 0.85 20.91 -11.00
N PHE A 119 1.54 21.07 -12.14
CA PHE A 119 0.96 20.90 -13.46
C PHE A 119 0.90 19.42 -13.93
N SER A 120 1.67 18.52 -13.32
CA SER A 120 1.67 17.10 -13.65
C SER A 120 1.25 16.20 -12.48
N ILE A 121 1.03 14.92 -12.79
CA ILE A 121 0.65 13.89 -11.80
C ILE A 121 1.67 12.76 -11.68
N HIS A 122 2.92 13.02 -12.05
CA HIS A 122 3.97 12.00 -12.10
C HIS A 122 4.73 11.88 -10.79
N GLY A 123 4.86 12.99 -10.05
CA GLY A 123 5.65 13.05 -8.83
C GLY A 123 7.12 13.35 -9.07
N GLU A 124 7.46 13.82 -10.28
CA GLU A 124 8.82 14.21 -10.65
C GLU A 124 9.00 15.72 -10.49
N ASN A 125 10.14 16.11 -9.93
CA ASN A 125 10.52 17.51 -9.81
C ASN A 125 12.02 17.66 -10.05
N LYS A 126 12.40 18.48 -11.03
CA LYS A 126 13.81 18.69 -11.41
C LYS A 126 14.62 19.48 -10.38
N HIS A 127 13.95 20.30 -9.57
CA HIS A 127 14.57 21.19 -8.58
C HIS A 127 14.78 20.50 -7.23
N PHE A 128 13.74 19.78 -6.78
CA PHE A 128 13.71 19.15 -5.45
C PHE A 128 13.91 17.63 -5.48
N GLY A 129 13.97 17.03 -6.67
CA GLY A 129 14.05 15.59 -6.88
C GLY A 129 12.70 14.89 -6.73
N THR A 130 12.69 13.60 -7.06
CA THR A 130 11.51 12.72 -6.94
C THR A 130 11.50 12.04 -5.56
N PRO A 131 10.45 12.21 -4.73
CA PRO A 131 10.34 11.50 -3.47
C PRO A 131 10.35 9.98 -3.67
N THR A 132 11.06 9.25 -2.80
CA THR A 132 11.15 7.78 -2.89
C THR A 132 9.85 7.16 -2.40
N ASN A 133 9.15 6.44 -3.29
CA ASN A 133 7.91 5.74 -2.97
C ASN A 133 8.18 4.59 -1.96
N PRO A 134 7.66 4.65 -0.71
CA PRO A 134 7.91 3.61 0.29
C PRO A 134 7.30 2.25 -0.06
N ALA A 135 6.25 2.22 -0.90
CA ALA A 135 5.59 1.00 -1.34
C ALA A 135 6.27 0.36 -2.54
N ALA A 136 6.98 1.14 -3.37
CA ALA A 136 7.70 0.68 -4.56
C ALA A 136 8.91 1.59 -4.88
N PRO A 137 10.07 1.40 -4.22
CA PRO A 137 11.19 2.35 -4.28
C PRO A 137 11.81 2.59 -5.66
N ASP A 138 11.62 1.67 -6.61
CA ASP A 138 12.11 1.77 -8.00
C ASP A 138 11.13 2.49 -8.95
N ARG A 139 10.03 3.01 -8.42
CA ARG A 139 8.91 3.58 -9.17
C ARG A 139 8.50 4.95 -8.65
N VAL A 140 7.86 5.72 -9.52
CA VAL A 140 7.39 7.06 -9.16
C VAL A 140 6.34 7.01 -8.04
N PRO A 141 6.31 8.01 -7.14
CA PRO A 141 5.28 8.11 -6.10
C PRO A 141 3.94 8.63 -6.63
N GLY A 142 3.88 9.14 -7.86
CA GLY A 142 2.73 9.88 -8.38
C GLY A 142 2.72 11.33 -7.89
N GLY A 143 1.89 12.17 -8.49
CA GLY A 143 1.84 13.61 -8.21
C GLY A 143 0.43 14.20 -8.42
N CYS A 144 0.24 15.52 -8.30
CA CYS A 144 1.27 16.51 -8.01
C CYS A 144 1.74 16.48 -6.55
N SER A 145 0.93 15.97 -5.61
CA SER A 145 1.22 16.02 -4.17
C SER A 145 2.10 14.84 -3.71
N SER A 146 3.22 14.62 -4.40
CA SER A 146 4.10 13.45 -4.23
C SER A 146 4.69 13.35 -2.83
N GLY A 147 5.30 14.42 -2.33
CA GLY A 147 5.90 14.46 -1.01
C GLY A 147 4.87 14.28 0.11
N SER A 148 3.65 14.82 -0.05
CA SER A 148 2.56 14.64 0.91
C SER A 148 2.16 13.17 1.06
N ALA A 149 2.03 12.43 -0.03
CA ALA A 149 1.71 11.01 0.01
C ALA A 149 2.86 10.18 0.59
N VAL A 150 4.10 10.46 0.19
CA VAL A 150 5.30 9.78 0.71
C VAL A 150 5.48 10.03 2.21
N ALA A 151 5.26 11.25 2.69
CA ALA A 151 5.37 11.58 4.11
C ALA A 151 4.41 10.76 4.98
N VAL A 152 3.17 10.58 4.51
CA VAL A 152 2.17 9.74 5.18
C VAL A 152 2.51 8.25 5.05
N ALA A 153 2.92 7.80 3.86
CA ALA A 153 3.28 6.39 3.61
C ALA A 153 4.46 5.95 4.48
N ALA A 154 5.50 6.78 4.58
CA ALA A 154 6.68 6.56 5.41
C ALA A 154 6.41 6.71 6.92
N GLY A 155 5.27 7.31 7.28
CA GLY A 155 4.91 7.61 8.67
C GLY A 155 5.78 8.61 9.35
N ILE A 156 6.17 9.61 8.57
CA ILE A 156 6.78 10.83 9.08
C ILE A 156 5.69 11.70 9.72
N VAL A 157 4.48 11.69 9.13
CA VAL A 157 3.28 12.38 9.63
C VAL A 157 2.07 11.47 9.72
N ASP A 158 1.05 11.90 10.47
CA ASP A 158 -0.23 11.17 10.64
C ASP A 158 -1.17 11.41 9.45
N PHE A 159 -1.16 12.64 8.91
CA PHE A 159 -1.89 13.03 7.72
C PHE A 159 -1.14 14.12 6.95
N SER A 160 -1.57 14.45 5.73
CA SER A 160 -1.00 15.56 4.96
C SER A 160 -2.01 16.19 4.02
N LEU A 161 -1.77 17.43 3.62
CA LEU A 161 -2.57 18.16 2.63
C LEU A 161 -1.94 18.12 1.24
N GLY A 162 -2.78 18.13 0.22
CA GLY A 162 -2.38 18.21 -1.18
C GLY A 162 -3.43 18.91 -2.05
N ILE A 163 -3.06 19.15 -3.30
CA ILE A 163 -3.95 19.72 -4.32
C ILE A 163 -4.34 18.60 -5.29
N ASP A 164 -5.64 18.46 -5.53
CA ASP A 164 -6.17 17.58 -6.55
C ASP A 164 -6.84 18.44 -7.63
N THR A 165 -6.18 18.60 -8.77
CA THR A 165 -6.76 19.26 -9.96
C THR A 165 -7.22 18.18 -10.93
N ILE A 166 -6.29 17.36 -11.40
CA ILE A 166 -6.51 16.25 -12.35
C ILE A 166 -6.25 14.86 -11.75
N GLY A 167 -6.17 14.76 -10.42
CA GLY A 167 -5.75 13.53 -9.72
C GLY A 167 -4.59 13.70 -8.74
N GLY A 168 -4.20 14.96 -8.47
CA GLY A 168 -3.01 15.32 -7.71
C GLY A 168 -2.91 14.79 -6.27
N VAL A 169 -4.02 14.29 -5.72
CA VAL A 169 -4.09 13.60 -4.43
C VAL A 169 -4.39 12.12 -4.62
N ARG A 170 -5.30 11.77 -5.52
CA ARG A 170 -5.76 10.38 -5.71
C ARG A 170 -4.68 9.47 -6.32
N VAL A 171 -3.93 9.94 -7.30
CA VAL A 171 -2.85 9.17 -7.96
C VAL A 171 -1.71 8.87 -6.99
N PRO A 172 -1.11 9.86 -6.29
CA PRO A 172 -0.04 9.57 -5.36
C PRO A 172 -0.51 8.77 -4.15
N GLY A 173 -1.76 8.93 -3.73
CA GLY A 173 -2.36 8.07 -2.71
C GLY A 173 -2.32 6.61 -3.12
N SER A 174 -2.73 6.33 -4.37
CA SER A 174 -2.76 4.98 -4.96
C SER A 174 -1.38 4.37 -5.03
N TYR A 175 -0.43 5.12 -5.57
CA TYR A 175 0.93 4.66 -5.81
C TYR A 175 1.74 4.50 -4.53
N CYS A 176 1.57 5.37 -3.54
CA CYS A 176 2.29 5.31 -2.27
C CYS A 176 1.62 4.39 -1.24
N GLY A 177 0.41 3.93 -1.52
CA GLY A 177 -0.25 2.96 -0.67
C GLY A 177 -0.95 3.57 0.55
N VAL A 178 -1.56 4.75 0.43
CA VAL A 178 -2.22 5.49 1.53
C VAL A 178 -3.64 5.91 1.17
N LEU A 179 -4.49 6.15 2.17
CA LEU A 179 -5.82 6.70 1.92
C LEU A 179 -5.69 8.14 1.43
N ALA A 180 -6.50 8.48 0.45
CA ALA A 180 -6.52 9.80 -0.16
C ALA A 180 -7.98 10.23 -0.36
N PHE A 181 -8.29 11.46 0.01
CA PHE A 181 -9.62 12.03 -0.12
C PHE A 181 -9.57 13.31 -0.94
N ARG A 182 -10.37 13.34 -2.01
CA ARG A 182 -10.72 14.54 -2.76
C ARG A 182 -12.12 14.97 -2.30
N PRO A 183 -12.28 16.12 -1.62
CA PRO A 183 -13.60 16.63 -1.30
C PRO A 183 -14.32 17.11 -2.56
N SER A 184 -15.62 17.33 -2.44
CA SER A 184 -16.41 17.97 -3.48
C SER A 184 -15.85 19.35 -3.79
N HIS A 185 -15.86 19.71 -5.08
CA HIS A 185 -15.32 20.97 -5.56
C HIS A 185 -15.95 22.15 -4.82
N ALA A 186 -15.12 23.11 -4.42
CA ALA A 186 -15.46 24.32 -3.68
C ALA A 186 -16.04 24.14 -2.25
N VAL A 187 -16.06 22.92 -1.68
CA VAL A 187 -16.50 22.73 -0.29
C VAL A 187 -15.42 23.15 0.71
N VAL A 188 -14.16 22.86 0.41
CA VAL A 188 -13.01 23.32 1.21
C VAL A 188 -12.48 24.63 0.59
N PRO A 189 -12.33 25.70 1.38
CA PRO A 189 -11.88 27.00 0.88
C PRO A 189 -10.41 26.94 0.43
N ASN A 190 -10.08 27.62 -0.67
CA ASN A 190 -8.73 27.68 -1.24
C ASN A 190 -7.96 28.96 -0.88
N ASN A 191 -8.44 29.74 0.09
CA ASN A 191 -7.76 30.96 0.53
C ASN A 191 -6.34 30.67 1.02
N GLY A 192 -5.37 31.32 0.37
CA GLY A 192 -3.95 31.14 0.66
C GLY A 192 -3.33 29.90 0.01
N VAL A 193 -3.95 29.35 -1.04
CA VAL A 193 -3.40 28.25 -1.85
C VAL A 193 -3.19 28.77 -3.27
N ILE A 194 -2.03 28.49 -3.86
CA ILE A 194 -1.73 28.90 -5.24
C ILE A 194 -2.66 28.12 -6.19
N PRO A 195 -3.43 28.80 -7.05
CA PRO A 195 -4.36 28.14 -7.97
C PRO A 195 -3.61 27.44 -9.10
N VAL A 196 -4.13 26.29 -9.54
CA VAL A 196 -3.63 25.56 -10.72
C VAL A 196 -4.66 25.69 -11.84
N ALA A 197 -5.87 25.22 -11.60
CA ALA A 197 -7.05 25.45 -12.43
C ALA A 197 -8.26 25.61 -11.51
N PRO A 198 -8.65 26.85 -11.16
CA PRO A 198 -9.64 27.13 -10.12
C PRO A 198 -10.96 26.37 -10.26
N SER A 199 -11.40 26.07 -11.49
CA SER A 199 -12.63 25.31 -11.70
C SER A 199 -12.46 23.84 -11.33
N LEU A 200 -11.26 23.27 -11.37
CA LEU A 200 -10.98 21.85 -11.08
C LEU A 200 -10.38 21.61 -9.69
N ASP A 201 -9.69 22.61 -9.14
CA ASP A 201 -8.91 22.54 -7.91
C ASP A 201 -9.76 22.11 -6.71
N ALA A 202 -9.28 21.11 -5.99
CA ALA A 202 -9.79 20.70 -4.69
C ALA A 202 -8.65 20.41 -3.73
N ILE A 203 -8.80 20.86 -2.48
CA ILE A 203 -7.82 20.60 -1.42
C ILE A 203 -8.12 19.24 -0.81
N GLY A 204 -7.31 18.25 -1.18
CA GLY A 204 -7.42 16.90 -0.67
C GLY A 204 -6.46 16.64 0.49
N TRP A 205 -6.67 15.50 1.14
CA TRP A 205 -5.78 15.07 2.23
C TRP A 205 -5.54 13.57 2.21
N PHE A 206 -4.43 13.18 2.82
CA PHE A 206 -3.96 11.81 2.93
C PHE A 206 -3.95 11.37 4.38
N ALA A 207 -4.23 10.09 4.63
CA ALA A 207 -4.04 9.47 5.93
C ALA A 207 -3.77 7.96 5.75
N ARG A 208 -3.29 7.31 6.81
CA ARG A 208 -3.26 5.84 6.85
C ARG A 208 -4.48 5.23 7.52
N ASP A 209 -5.02 5.96 8.48
CA ASP A 209 -6.16 5.54 9.28
C ASP A 209 -7.41 6.29 8.81
N PRO A 210 -8.50 5.58 8.46
CA PRO A 210 -9.77 6.22 8.10
C PRO A 210 -10.31 7.13 9.23
N SER A 211 -9.98 6.85 10.49
CA SER A 211 -10.38 7.67 11.63
C SER A 211 -9.74 9.05 11.60
N VAL A 212 -8.46 9.12 11.23
CA VAL A 212 -7.72 10.38 11.04
C VAL A 212 -8.27 11.14 9.84
N LEU A 213 -8.50 10.44 8.72
CA LEU A 213 -9.09 11.01 7.52
C LEU A 213 -10.45 11.68 7.83
N ARG A 214 -11.30 11.02 8.62
CA ARG A 214 -12.61 11.50 9.05
C ARG A 214 -12.51 12.68 10.03
N ARG A 215 -11.59 12.64 11.00
CA ARG A 215 -11.37 13.76 11.95
C ARG A 215 -10.94 15.03 11.23
N VAL A 216 -10.04 14.91 10.25
CA VAL A 216 -9.64 16.03 9.38
C VAL A 216 -10.84 16.54 8.58
N GLY A 217 -11.62 15.63 7.99
CA GLY A 217 -12.84 15.98 7.25
C GLY A 217 -13.88 16.74 8.08
N HIS A 218 -14.11 16.36 9.34
CA HIS A 218 -15.04 17.07 10.23
C HIS A 218 -14.68 18.55 10.41
N LEU A 219 -13.39 18.86 10.55
CA LEU A 219 -12.91 20.24 10.68
C LEU A 219 -12.99 21.00 9.35
N LEU A 220 -12.44 20.42 8.27
CA LEU A 220 -12.33 21.12 6.99
C LEU A 220 -13.67 21.32 6.28
N LEU A 221 -14.59 20.36 6.42
CA LEU A 221 -15.91 20.40 5.81
C LEU A 221 -16.96 21.05 6.72
N ARG A 222 -16.59 21.45 7.95
CA ARG A 222 -17.47 22.06 8.97
C ARG A 222 -18.77 21.27 9.16
N LEU A 223 -18.68 19.95 9.25
CA LEU A 223 -19.85 19.08 9.25
C LEU A 223 -20.65 19.23 10.55
N PRO A 224 -21.97 19.50 10.49
CA PRO A 224 -22.81 19.45 11.70
C PRO A 224 -22.90 18.01 12.20
N TYR A 225 -23.03 17.75 13.49
CA TYR A 225 -23.34 16.39 13.97
C TYR A 225 -24.79 16.04 13.59
N ALA A 226 -24.97 15.09 12.67
CA ALA A 226 -26.27 14.58 12.21
C ALA A 226 -26.23 13.05 12.09
N ASP A 227 -27.38 12.40 11.87
CA ASP A 227 -27.44 10.94 11.75
C ASP A 227 -26.65 10.41 10.55
N ILE A 228 -25.99 9.27 10.76
CA ILE A 228 -25.24 8.57 9.71
C ILE A 228 -26.24 7.98 8.72
N ARG A 229 -26.23 8.46 7.48
CA ARG A 229 -27.00 7.86 6.38
C ARG A 229 -26.27 6.63 5.87
N GLN A 230 -26.98 5.51 5.81
CA GLN A 230 -26.45 4.25 5.28
C GLN A 230 -26.55 4.23 3.75
N PRO A 231 -25.53 3.70 3.05
CA PRO A 231 -25.57 3.55 1.60
C PRO A 231 -26.64 2.53 1.19
N ARG A 232 -27.42 2.85 0.16
CA ARG A 232 -28.45 1.96 -0.40
C ARG A 232 -28.06 1.35 -1.73
N HIS A 233 -27.12 1.97 -2.43
CA HIS A 233 -26.67 1.52 -3.74
C HIS A 233 -25.14 1.62 -3.88
N PHE A 234 -24.50 0.52 -4.27
CA PHE A 234 -23.12 0.45 -4.70
C PHE A 234 -23.09 0.04 -6.17
N TYR A 235 -22.75 0.97 -7.05
CA TYR A 235 -22.63 0.74 -8.48
C TYR A 235 -21.19 0.34 -8.82
N ILE A 236 -20.98 -0.91 -9.22
CA ILE A 236 -19.70 -1.39 -9.74
C ILE A 236 -19.64 -1.06 -11.23
N ALA A 237 -18.69 -0.22 -11.63
CA ALA A 237 -18.44 0.09 -13.04
C ALA A 237 -17.51 -0.96 -13.65
N ASP A 238 -18.09 -2.07 -14.10
CA ASP A 238 -17.34 -3.23 -14.62
C ASP A 238 -16.42 -2.84 -15.79
N ASP A 239 -16.93 -1.98 -16.66
CA ASP A 239 -16.24 -1.47 -17.84
C ASP A 239 -14.94 -0.73 -17.46
N CYS A 240 -14.96 0.05 -16.37
CA CYS A 240 -13.76 0.69 -15.82
C CYS A 240 -12.75 -0.33 -15.25
N PHE A 241 -13.22 -1.43 -14.64
CA PHE A 241 -12.33 -2.48 -14.16
C PHE A 241 -11.72 -3.30 -15.30
N GLU A 242 -12.45 -3.51 -16.40
CA GLU A 242 -11.95 -4.16 -17.62
C GLU A 242 -10.84 -3.35 -18.30
N MET A 243 -10.82 -2.02 -18.15
CA MET A 243 -9.71 -1.17 -18.62
C MET A 243 -8.43 -1.35 -17.82
N SER A 244 -8.53 -1.79 -16.56
CA SER A 244 -7.37 -1.91 -15.69
C SER A 244 -6.49 -3.06 -16.13
N LYS A 245 -5.17 -2.82 -16.19
CA LYS A 245 -4.16 -3.89 -16.36
C LYS A 245 -4.09 -4.80 -15.13
N VAL A 246 -4.70 -4.39 -14.02
CA VAL A 246 -4.80 -5.19 -12.80
C VAL A 246 -6.01 -6.11 -12.90
N HIS A 247 -5.87 -7.36 -12.44
CA HIS A 247 -6.92 -8.37 -12.51
C HIS A 247 -8.24 -7.91 -11.85
N ALA A 248 -9.15 -7.37 -12.68
CA ALA A 248 -10.45 -6.79 -12.34
C ALA A 248 -11.24 -7.61 -11.31
N ARG A 249 -11.31 -8.92 -11.57
CA ARG A 249 -12.11 -9.88 -10.79
C ARG A 249 -11.72 -9.94 -9.32
N ARG A 250 -10.45 -9.71 -8.98
CA ARG A 250 -9.99 -9.79 -7.59
C ARG A 250 -10.41 -8.56 -6.79
N LEU A 251 -10.32 -7.37 -7.41
CA LEU A 251 -10.67 -6.10 -6.76
C LEU A 251 -12.17 -5.97 -6.57
N THR A 252 -12.95 -6.31 -7.60
CA THR A 252 -14.40 -6.28 -7.51
C THR A 252 -14.89 -7.25 -6.45
N GLN A 253 -14.41 -8.50 -6.43
CA GLN A 253 -14.79 -9.49 -5.41
C GLN A 253 -14.54 -9.05 -3.97
N LEU A 254 -13.44 -8.34 -3.72
CA LEU A 254 -13.12 -7.82 -2.39
C LEU A 254 -14.16 -6.80 -1.92
N VAL A 255 -14.49 -5.84 -2.78
CA VAL A 255 -15.49 -4.82 -2.47
C VAL A 255 -16.88 -5.44 -2.39
N THR A 256 -17.26 -6.28 -3.36
CA THR A 256 -18.54 -7.00 -3.38
C THR A 256 -18.75 -7.79 -2.10
N LYS A 257 -17.82 -8.65 -1.69
CA LYS A 257 -17.96 -9.43 -0.45
C LYS A 257 -18.06 -8.56 0.80
N SER A 258 -17.33 -7.46 0.84
CA SER A 258 -17.34 -6.54 1.98
C SER A 258 -18.68 -5.80 2.08
N VAL A 259 -19.21 -5.34 0.94
CA VAL A 259 -20.51 -4.68 0.84
C VAL A 259 -21.64 -5.66 1.14
N GLU A 260 -21.60 -6.87 0.58
CA GLU A 260 -22.58 -7.94 0.85
C GLU A 260 -22.67 -8.25 2.35
N LYS A 261 -21.52 -8.33 3.03
CA LYS A 261 -21.45 -8.62 4.46
C LYS A 261 -22.06 -7.50 5.32
N LEU A 262 -21.89 -6.23 4.95
CA LEU A 262 -22.30 -5.10 5.77
C LEU A 262 -23.71 -4.58 5.46
N PHE A 263 -24.08 -4.54 4.19
CA PHE A 263 -25.32 -3.88 3.72
C PHE A 263 -26.27 -4.85 3.00
N GLY A 264 -25.85 -6.09 2.77
CA GLY A 264 -26.59 -7.09 2.02
C GLY A 264 -26.34 -7.02 0.52
N ARG A 265 -26.74 -8.07 -0.19
CA ARG A 265 -26.49 -8.20 -1.64
C ARG A 265 -27.35 -7.28 -2.49
N GLN A 266 -28.53 -6.90 -1.99
CA GLN A 266 -29.51 -6.06 -2.67
C GLN A 266 -29.03 -4.63 -2.91
N VAL A 267 -28.02 -4.16 -2.17
CA VAL A 267 -27.46 -2.81 -2.41
C VAL A 267 -26.48 -2.78 -3.57
N LEU A 268 -26.02 -3.94 -4.06
CA LEU A 268 -25.07 -4.00 -5.17
C LEU A 268 -25.79 -3.89 -6.52
N GLY A 269 -25.28 -3.00 -7.36
CA GLY A 269 -25.67 -2.86 -8.75
C GLY A 269 -24.43 -2.79 -9.64
N HIS A 270 -24.62 -3.09 -10.92
CA HIS A 270 -23.58 -2.96 -11.94
C HIS A 270 -23.99 -1.84 -12.91
N VAL A 271 -23.02 -1.08 -13.39
CA VAL A 271 -23.23 0.00 -14.35
C VAL A 271 -22.19 -0.07 -15.45
N ASN A 272 -22.62 0.13 -16.70
CA ASN A 272 -21.71 0.40 -17.80
C ASN A 272 -21.57 1.92 -17.90
N LEU A 273 -20.46 2.45 -17.39
CA LEU A 273 -20.28 3.89 -17.24
C LEU A 273 -20.11 4.57 -18.61
N GLU A 274 -19.42 3.94 -19.55
CA GLU A 274 -19.24 4.46 -20.91
C GLU A 274 -20.58 4.75 -21.60
N ASN A 275 -21.48 3.77 -21.67
CA ASN A 275 -22.80 3.94 -22.28
C ASN A 275 -23.63 5.00 -21.55
N TYR A 276 -23.54 5.02 -20.21
CA TYR A 276 -24.25 6.01 -19.40
C TYR A 276 -23.79 7.43 -19.71
N LEU A 277 -22.48 7.68 -19.73
CA LEU A 277 -21.90 9.00 -19.99
C LEU A 277 -22.13 9.45 -21.44
N ALA A 278 -21.97 8.56 -22.43
CA ALA A 278 -22.23 8.85 -23.84
C ALA A 278 -23.66 9.38 -24.09
N SER A 279 -24.62 8.87 -23.31
CA SER A 279 -26.02 9.28 -23.40
C SER A 279 -26.33 10.61 -22.68
N ARG A 280 -25.48 11.02 -21.73
CA ARG A 280 -25.73 12.16 -20.82
C ARG A 280 -24.83 13.37 -21.04
N ILE A 281 -23.74 13.24 -21.81
CA ILE A 281 -22.77 14.32 -22.06
C ILE A 281 -22.72 14.64 -23.56
N PRO A 282 -23.75 15.29 -24.13
CA PRO A 282 -23.78 15.61 -25.56
C PRO A 282 -22.65 16.55 -26.00
N SER A 283 -22.16 17.43 -25.11
CA SER A 283 -21.11 18.40 -25.42
C SER A 283 -19.77 17.77 -25.85
N LEU A 284 -19.55 16.48 -25.57
CA LEU A 284 -18.32 15.76 -25.93
C LEU A 284 -18.42 14.90 -27.21
N ARG A 285 -19.59 14.85 -27.87
CA ARG A 285 -19.79 14.02 -29.08
C ARG A 285 -18.89 14.44 -30.25
N ASN A 286 -18.63 15.73 -30.40
CA ASN A 286 -17.83 16.27 -31.52
C ASN A 286 -16.32 16.10 -31.36
N ASN A 287 -15.82 15.71 -30.17
CA ASN A 287 -14.38 15.52 -29.90
C ASN A 287 -13.92 14.07 -30.08
N SER A 288 -14.80 13.20 -30.59
CA SER A 288 -14.44 11.83 -30.96
C SER A 288 -13.78 11.84 -32.35
N ASN A 289 -12.45 11.92 -32.39
CA ASN A 289 -11.71 11.54 -33.60
C ASN A 289 -12.16 10.13 -33.95
N GLY A 290 -12.72 9.92 -35.14
CA GLY A 290 -13.41 8.69 -35.59
C GLY A 290 -12.60 7.39 -35.65
N ARG A 291 -11.58 7.23 -34.80
CA ARG A 291 -11.00 5.94 -34.44
C ARG A 291 -11.91 5.30 -33.41
N GLY A 292 -12.39 4.09 -33.70
CA GLY A 292 -13.23 3.29 -32.82
C GLY A 292 -12.50 2.79 -31.57
N ASP A 293 -11.99 3.71 -30.76
CA ASP A 293 -11.33 3.42 -29.50
C ASP A 293 -12.38 2.99 -28.48
N LYS A 294 -12.13 1.87 -27.79
CA LYS A 294 -12.93 1.47 -26.62
C LYS A 294 -12.82 2.58 -25.56
N PHE A 295 -13.94 3.01 -24.98
CA PHE A 295 -14.02 4.08 -23.94
C PHE A 295 -13.85 5.52 -24.45
N SER A 296 -14.54 5.87 -25.54
CA SER A 296 -14.44 7.18 -26.16
C SER A 296 -14.95 8.33 -25.28
N SER A 297 -15.95 8.09 -24.43
CA SER A 297 -16.57 9.13 -23.58
C SER A 297 -15.70 9.50 -22.39
N LEU A 298 -15.14 8.50 -21.68
CA LEU A 298 -14.17 8.75 -20.60
C LEU A 298 -12.89 9.41 -21.12
N LEU A 299 -12.41 8.98 -22.29
CA LEU A 299 -11.25 9.58 -22.95
C LEU A 299 -11.53 11.03 -23.36
N ALA A 300 -12.71 11.30 -23.95
CA ALA A 300 -13.14 12.65 -24.31
C ALA A 300 -13.29 13.54 -23.08
N LEU A 301 -13.81 13.02 -21.96
CA LEU A 301 -13.92 13.74 -20.70
C LEU A 301 -12.54 14.07 -20.13
N SER A 302 -11.59 13.13 -20.20
CA SER A 302 -10.21 13.37 -19.81
C SER A 302 -9.54 14.45 -20.66
N ARG A 303 -9.77 14.46 -21.98
CA ARG A 303 -9.27 15.51 -22.88
C ARG A 303 -9.88 16.88 -22.54
N ALA A 304 -11.20 16.94 -22.33
CA ALA A 304 -11.88 18.16 -21.90
C ALA A 304 -11.34 18.70 -20.57
N MET A 305 -11.05 17.83 -19.61
CA MET A 305 -10.38 18.19 -18.36
C MET A 305 -9.00 18.79 -18.61
N GLN A 306 -8.20 18.21 -19.52
CA GLN A 306 -6.88 18.73 -19.85
C GLN A 306 -6.95 20.09 -20.55
N PHE A 307 -7.95 20.33 -21.42
CA PHE A 307 -8.16 21.65 -22.02
C PHE A 307 -8.48 22.72 -20.98
N LEU A 308 -9.39 22.44 -20.04
CA LEU A 308 -9.69 23.37 -18.93
C LEU A 308 -8.46 23.61 -18.05
N HIS A 309 -7.73 22.55 -17.73
CA HIS A 309 -6.52 22.64 -16.92
C HIS A 309 -5.47 23.53 -17.56
N LYS A 310 -5.18 23.35 -18.86
CA LYS A 310 -4.23 24.18 -19.62
C LYS A 310 -4.70 25.63 -19.73
N TYR A 311 -5.96 25.83 -20.09
CA TYR A 311 -6.56 27.15 -20.27
C TYR A 311 -6.52 27.98 -18.98
N GLU A 312 -7.00 27.40 -17.87
CA GLU A 312 -7.03 28.11 -16.59
C GLU A 312 -5.63 28.28 -16.01
N PHE A 313 -4.72 27.32 -16.18
CA PHE A 313 -3.33 27.50 -15.77
C PHE A 313 -2.66 28.66 -16.51
N LYS A 314 -2.92 28.78 -17.82
CA LYS A 314 -2.45 29.91 -18.64
C LYS A 314 -3.01 31.22 -18.12
N ASP A 315 -4.31 31.29 -17.87
CA ASP A 315 -4.96 32.48 -17.30
C ASP A 315 -4.30 32.93 -15.99
N GLN A 316 -3.96 31.98 -15.10
CA GLN A 316 -3.37 32.29 -13.80
C GLN A 316 -1.88 32.68 -13.84
N HIS A 317 -1.08 32.05 -14.71
CA HIS A 317 0.38 32.09 -14.60
C HIS A 317 1.11 32.66 -15.81
N MET A 318 0.43 32.87 -16.94
CA MET A 318 1.10 33.26 -18.18
C MET A 318 1.70 34.68 -18.14
N GLU A 319 1.10 35.60 -17.38
CA GLU A 319 1.67 36.92 -17.16
C GLU A 319 3.06 36.83 -16.49
N TRP A 320 3.18 36.00 -15.45
CA TRP A 320 4.45 35.74 -14.78
C TRP A 320 5.45 35.01 -15.69
N ILE A 321 5.01 33.97 -16.40
CA ILE A 321 5.86 33.21 -17.34
C ILE A 321 6.45 34.14 -18.42
N ASN A 322 5.62 35.02 -19.00
CA ASN A 322 6.05 35.93 -20.06
C ASN A 322 7.00 37.03 -19.57
N SER A 323 6.77 37.54 -18.34
CA SER A 323 7.58 38.61 -17.77
C SER A 323 8.93 38.12 -17.25
N VAL A 324 8.94 37.01 -16.48
CA VAL A 324 10.14 36.46 -15.83
C VAL A 324 10.94 35.55 -16.76
N LYS A 325 10.29 34.94 -17.76
CA LYS A 325 10.88 33.92 -18.65
C LYS A 325 11.61 32.81 -17.88
N PRO A 326 10.93 32.13 -16.95
CA PRO A 326 11.58 31.13 -16.12
C PRO A 326 11.98 29.92 -16.96
N ALA A 327 13.02 29.21 -16.53
CA ALA A 327 13.36 27.90 -17.08
C ALA A 327 12.36 26.84 -16.58
N VAL A 328 11.08 27.00 -16.93
CA VAL A 328 9.99 26.05 -16.63
C VAL A 328 10.20 24.77 -17.44
N ASP A 329 9.75 23.62 -16.93
CA ASP A 329 9.86 22.36 -17.66
C ASP A 329 9.27 22.49 -19.08
N ALA A 330 10.00 22.00 -20.08
CA ALA A 330 9.58 22.06 -21.48
C ALA A 330 8.23 21.35 -21.71
N CYS A 331 7.90 20.36 -20.88
CA CYS A 331 6.60 19.70 -20.87
C CYS A 331 5.47 20.67 -20.49
N ILE A 332 5.68 21.61 -19.57
CA ILE A 332 4.65 22.59 -19.19
C ILE A 332 4.45 23.56 -20.35
N VAL A 333 5.53 24.19 -20.84
CA VAL A 333 5.44 25.21 -21.91
C VAL A 333 4.95 24.60 -23.23
N GLY A 334 5.41 23.40 -23.59
CA GLY A 334 5.00 22.70 -24.81
C GLY A 334 3.54 22.24 -24.80
N ASN A 335 2.93 22.11 -23.61
CA ASN A 335 1.54 21.68 -23.46
C ASN A 335 0.53 22.83 -23.46
N LEU A 336 0.95 24.08 -23.35
CA LEU A 336 0.08 25.27 -23.29
C LEU A 336 -0.34 25.75 -24.69
N SER A 337 -0.99 24.86 -25.46
CA SER A 337 -1.60 25.20 -26.76
C SER A 337 -2.71 26.24 -26.61
N ASP A 338 -2.92 27.06 -27.64
CA ASP A 338 -4.05 27.99 -27.70
C ASP A 338 -5.29 27.25 -28.22
N ASP A 339 -5.98 26.59 -27.29
CA ASP A 339 -7.19 25.86 -27.61
C ASP A 339 -8.33 26.85 -27.88
N GLY A 340 -9.08 26.66 -28.97
CA GLY A 340 -10.12 27.60 -29.39
C GLY A 340 -11.25 27.77 -28.35
N GLU A 341 -11.82 28.97 -28.26
CA GLU A 341 -12.86 29.34 -27.30
C GLU A 341 -14.05 28.35 -27.27
N LEU A 342 -14.45 27.85 -28.45
CA LEU A 342 -15.48 26.82 -28.58
C LEU A 342 -15.15 25.53 -27.82
N THR A 343 -13.88 25.09 -27.85
CA THR A 343 -13.42 23.89 -27.15
C THR A 343 -13.49 24.07 -25.64
N ILE A 344 -13.13 25.26 -25.15
CA ILE A 344 -13.20 25.60 -23.72
C ILE A 344 -14.65 25.65 -23.26
N ASN A 345 -15.53 26.31 -24.01
CA ASN A 345 -16.96 26.37 -23.72
C ASN A 345 -17.59 24.96 -23.68
N ASN A 346 -17.30 24.12 -24.68
CA ASN A 346 -17.75 22.72 -24.69
C ASN A 346 -17.24 21.94 -23.47
N SER A 347 -16.00 22.19 -23.04
CA SER A 347 -15.42 21.52 -21.88
C SER A 347 -16.08 21.98 -20.57
N GLN A 348 -16.43 23.26 -20.44
CA GLN A 348 -17.20 23.80 -19.32
C GLN A 348 -18.63 23.23 -19.28
N ASP A 349 -19.28 23.08 -20.43
CA ASP A 349 -20.62 22.49 -20.50
C ASP A 349 -20.61 20.99 -20.20
N ALA A 350 -19.62 20.26 -20.73
CA ALA A 350 -19.40 18.86 -20.37
C ALA A 350 -19.23 18.68 -18.85
N ARG A 351 -18.60 19.65 -18.18
CA ARG A 351 -18.42 19.69 -16.73
C ARG A 351 -19.77 19.77 -15.97
N LYS A 352 -20.68 20.63 -16.43
CA LYS A 352 -22.04 20.75 -15.89
C LYS A 352 -22.84 19.46 -16.14
N GLU A 353 -22.73 18.92 -17.35
CA GLU A 353 -23.43 17.70 -17.77
C GLU A 353 -23.00 16.47 -16.98
N VAL A 354 -21.70 16.23 -16.80
CA VAL A 354 -21.22 15.09 -16.02
C VAL A 354 -21.57 15.22 -14.53
N ARG A 355 -21.58 16.44 -13.98
CA ARG A 355 -22.06 16.70 -12.62
C ARG A 355 -23.53 16.32 -12.48
N ALA A 356 -24.37 16.73 -13.41
CA ALA A 356 -25.80 16.39 -13.43
C ALA A 356 -26.01 14.88 -13.61
N ALA A 357 -25.25 14.23 -14.50
CA ALA A 357 -25.31 12.80 -14.75
C ALA A 357 -24.96 11.98 -13.51
N LEU A 358 -23.82 12.27 -12.87
CA LEU A 358 -23.43 11.56 -11.63
C LEU A 358 -24.36 11.88 -10.47
N GLY A 359 -24.88 13.10 -10.38
CA GLY A 359 -25.92 13.46 -9.40
C GLY A 359 -27.20 12.62 -9.58
N ALA A 360 -27.64 12.40 -10.82
CA ALA A 360 -28.81 11.59 -11.13
C ALA A 360 -28.57 10.08 -10.89
N LEU A 361 -27.36 9.58 -11.18
CA LEU A 361 -26.98 8.19 -10.95
C LEU A 361 -26.88 7.86 -9.45
N LEU A 362 -26.17 8.70 -8.69
CA LEU A 362 -25.80 8.40 -7.31
C LEU A 362 -26.81 8.89 -6.29
N LYS A 363 -27.56 9.95 -6.57
CA LYS A 363 -28.49 10.56 -5.61
C LYS A 363 -27.80 10.77 -4.24
N ASP A 364 -28.55 10.68 -3.14
CA ASP A 364 -28.05 10.94 -1.79
C ASP A 364 -27.41 9.73 -1.10
N ASP A 365 -27.60 8.53 -1.64
CA ASP A 365 -27.33 7.24 -0.98
C ASP A 365 -26.58 6.23 -1.85
N GLY A 366 -26.16 6.65 -3.05
CA GLY A 366 -25.41 5.85 -4.00
C GLY A 366 -23.91 6.11 -3.97
N ILE A 367 -23.14 5.05 -4.18
CA ILE A 367 -21.68 5.07 -4.28
C ILE A 367 -21.27 4.38 -5.57
N LEU A 368 -20.46 5.04 -6.38
CA LEU A 368 -19.82 4.46 -7.55
C LEU A 368 -18.46 3.87 -7.16
N VAL A 369 -18.21 2.64 -7.59
CA VAL A 369 -16.98 1.89 -7.34
C VAL A 369 -16.22 1.76 -8.66
N ILE A 370 -15.01 2.33 -8.72
CA ILE A 370 -14.11 2.27 -9.88
C ILE A 370 -12.67 1.95 -9.42
N PRO A 371 -11.79 1.41 -10.28
CA PRO A 371 -10.35 1.47 -10.01
C PRO A 371 -9.89 2.93 -9.87
N THR A 372 -8.85 3.19 -9.09
CA THR A 372 -8.28 4.55 -8.99
C THR A 372 -7.33 4.86 -10.13
N VAL A 373 -6.54 3.87 -10.53
CA VAL A 373 -5.51 3.95 -11.57
C VAL A 373 -5.57 2.71 -12.45
N LEU A 374 -5.14 2.84 -13.71
CA LEU A 374 -5.21 1.75 -14.68
C LEU A 374 -4.11 0.69 -14.54
N GLY A 375 -3.07 0.96 -13.73
CA GLY A 375 -1.96 0.03 -13.58
C GLY A 375 -0.96 0.46 -12.51
N CYS A 376 0.12 -0.31 -12.43
CA CYS A 376 1.24 -0.04 -11.53
C CYS A 376 1.90 1.32 -11.85
N PRO A 377 2.46 2.02 -10.85
CA PRO A 377 3.25 3.22 -11.08
C PRO A 377 4.40 2.94 -12.06
N PRO A 378 4.69 3.80 -13.04
CA PRO A 378 5.85 3.62 -13.91
C PRO A 378 7.17 3.57 -13.14
N LYS A 379 8.19 2.95 -13.75
CA LYS A 379 9.56 3.03 -13.21
C LYS A 379 10.06 4.47 -13.29
N LEU A 380 10.97 4.83 -12.39
CA LEU A 380 11.67 6.12 -12.46
C LEU A 380 12.32 6.29 -13.84
N ASN A 381 12.21 7.50 -14.42
CA ASN A 381 12.73 7.85 -15.74
C ASN A 381 12.17 7.03 -16.93
N ALA A 382 10.99 6.40 -16.77
CA ALA A 382 10.35 5.69 -17.87
C ALA A 382 9.90 6.67 -18.97
N ARG A 383 10.16 6.33 -20.24
CA ARG A 383 9.74 7.13 -21.41
C ARG A 383 8.21 7.31 -21.52
N GLU A 384 7.45 6.43 -20.88
CA GLU A 384 5.99 6.52 -20.84
C GLU A 384 5.50 7.74 -20.05
N LEU A 385 6.28 8.24 -19.08
CA LEU A 385 5.91 9.42 -18.28
C LEU A 385 5.84 10.72 -19.11
N SER A 386 6.56 10.77 -20.24
CA SER A 386 6.50 11.90 -21.19
C SER A 386 5.45 11.71 -22.30
N SER A 387 4.65 10.64 -22.26
CA SER A 387 3.65 10.35 -23.30
C SER A 387 2.32 11.02 -23.00
N GLU A 388 1.81 11.83 -23.95
CA GLU A 388 0.48 12.44 -23.85
C GLU A 388 -0.62 11.37 -23.75
N ASP A 389 -0.50 10.27 -24.51
CA ASP A 389 -1.44 9.14 -24.44
C ASP A 389 -1.46 8.50 -23.05
N TYR A 390 -0.30 8.34 -22.41
CA TYR A 390 -0.22 7.86 -21.03
C TYR A 390 -0.88 8.83 -20.05
N ASN A 391 -0.68 10.14 -20.22
CA ASN A 391 -1.27 11.16 -19.35
C ASN A 391 -2.79 11.19 -19.46
N VAL A 392 -3.31 11.12 -20.68
CA VAL A 392 -4.75 11.07 -20.94
C VAL A 392 -5.32 9.75 -20.38
N GLN A 393 -4.69 8.61 -20.61
CA GLN A 393 -5.15 7.33 -20.08
C GLN A 393 -5.14 7.30 -18.54
N THR A 394 -4.08 7.77 -17.91
CA THR A 394 -3.96 7.86 -16.45
C THR A 394 -5.03 8.79 -15.85
N SER A 395 -5.43 9.79 -16.61
CA SER A 395 -6.45 10.77 -16.24
C SER A 395 -7.90 10.33 -16.52
N CYS A 396 -8.14 9.26 -17.28
CA CYS A 396 -9.49 8.80 -17.62
C CYS A 396 -10.37 8.58 -16.37
N LEU A 397 -9.86 7.82 -15.40
CA LEU A 397 -10.59 7.50 -14.17
C LEU A 397 -10.66 8.70 -13.21
N THR A 398 -9.63 9.55 -13.21
CA THR A 398 -9.60 10.73 -12.33
C THR A 398 -10.48 11.86 -12.85
N SER A 399 -10.70 11.93 -14.16
CA SER A 399 -11.53 12.96 -14.81
C SER A 399 -12.97 12.97 -14.30
N LEU A 400 -13.51 11.83 -13.89
CA LEU A 400 -14.87 11.71 -13.36
C LEU A 400 -15.11 12.66 -12.18
N ALA A 401 -14.30 12.59 -11.13
CA ALA A 401 -14.46 13.45 -9.95
C ALA A 401 -13.92 14.88 -10.15
N SER A 402 -12.90 15.06 -10.99
CA SER A 402 -12.37 16.40 -11.30
C SER A 402 -13.39 17.24 -12.07
N MET A 403 -13.97 16.66 -13.13
CA MET A 403 -14.97 17.34 -13.95
C MET A 403 -16.30 17.45 -13.22
N SER A 404 -16.85 16.36 -12.66
CA SER A 404 -18.12 16.47 -11.93
C SER A 404 -18.02 17.31 -10.65
N GLY A 405 -16.82 17.44 -10.08
CA GLY A 405 -16.62 17.99 -8.74
C GLY A 405 -17.14 17.09 -7.62
N CYS A 406 -17.50 15.84 -7.90
CA CYS A 406 -17.88 14.87 -6.88
C CYS A 406 -16.75 14.58 -5.89
N CYS A 407 -17.11 14.19 -4.67
CA CYS A 407 -16.14 13.71 -3.69
C CYS A 407 -15.71 12.28 -4.05
N GLN A 408 -14.41 12.01 -3.87
CA GLN A 408 -13.82 10.71 -4.17
C GLN A 408 -12.86 10.32 -3.06
N LEU A 409 -13.02 9.09 -2.56
CA LEU A 409 -12.17 8.52 -1.53
C LEU A 409 -11.53 7.26 -2.06
N MET A 410 -10.21 7.16 -1.89
CA MET A 410 -9.44 6.01 -2.28
C MET A 410 -9.22 5.05 -1.10
N ILE A 411 -9.66 3.81 -1.26
CA ILE A 411 -9.44 2.75 -0.28
C ILE A 411 -8.25 1.90 -0.70
N LEU A 412 -7.34 1.69 0.26
CA LEU A 412 -6.23 0.77 0.12
C LEU A 412 -5.71 0.29 1.48
N ARG A 413 -4.99 -0.84 1.46
CA ARG A 413 -4.24 -1.37 2.62
C ARG A 413 -2.99 -0.54 2.82
N SER A 414 -2.92 0.22 3.90
CA SER A 414 -1.63 0.63 4.47
C SER A 414 -1.35 -0.27 5.67
N LYS A 415 -0.20 -0.96 5.71
CA LYS A 415 0.20 -1.73 6.90
C LYS A 415 0.91 -0.75 7.85
N LEU A 416 0.37 -0.55 9.05
CA LEU A 416 0.98 0.24 10.11
C LEU A 416 2.08 -0.59 10.81
N TRP A 417 3.21 0.05 11.11
CA TRP A 417 4.38 -0.53 11.80
C TRP A 417 4.27 -0.41 13.32
N LEU A 418 4.74 -1.42 14.06
CA LEU A 418 5.30 -1.28 15.40
C LEU A 418 6.68 -1.98 15.41
N CYS A 419 7.69 -1.32 15.99
CA CYS A 419 9.06 -1.81 16.08
C CYS A 419 9.35 -2.32 17.50
N PHE A 420 9.81 -3.56 17.66
CA PHE A 420 10.81 -3.91 18.68
C PHE A 420 11.65 -5.13 18.31
N GLY A 421 12.95 -5.02 18.60
CA GLY A 421 13.94 -6.10 18.53
C GLY A 421 13.86 -7.03 19.72
N LEU A 422 13.84 -8.34 19.46
CA LEU A 422 14.67 -9.37 20.10
C LEU A 422 14.43 -10.78 19.51
N ARG A 423 15.53 -11.55 19.47
CA ARG A 423 15.78 -12.93 18.97
C ARG A 423 14.79 -13.99 19.48
N TRP A 424 14.44 -15.00 18.67
CA TRP A 424 13.73 -16.21 19.14
C TRP A 424 14.56 -17.49 19.10
N ILE A 425 14.45 -18.23 20.20
CA ILE A 425 14.74 -19.65 20.39
C ILE A 425 13.37 -20.35 20.43
N GLN A 426 13.29 -21.55 19.84
CA GLN A 426 12.07 -22.33 19.61
C GLN A 426 11.69 -23.17 20.84
N ALA A 427 10.42 -23.17 21.25
CA ALA A 427 9.86 -24.15 22.19
C ALA A 427 8.37 -24.40 21.92
N ASP A 428 8.01 -25.67 21.79
CA ASP A 428 6.66 -26.21 21.68
C ASP A 428 5.89 -26.16 23.02
N VAL A 429 4.58 -26.41 22.94
CA VAL A 429 3.62 -26.85 23.98
C VAL A 429 2.50 -25.85 24.32
N TRP A 430 1.28 -26.29 23.96
CA TRP A 430 -0.01 -25.82 24.43
C TRP A 430 -0.13 -25.96 25.96
N GLU A 431 -0.33 -24.83 26.65
CA GLU A 431 -1.08 -24.63 27.92
C GLU A 431 -0.46 -23.42 28.65
N GLY A 432 -0.91 -22.19 28.32
CA GLY A 432 -0.35 -21.00 28.98
C GLY A 432 -0.74 -19.63 28.40
N MET A 433 -1.92 -19.49 27.77
CA MET A 433 -2.32 -18.20 27.18
C MET A 433 -2.80 -17.15 28.20
N THR A 434 -2.88 -17.47 29.49
CA THR A 434 -3.37 -16.53 30.52
C THR A 434 -2.23 -15.78 31.22
N LEU A 435 -1.05 -16.40 31.41
CA LEU A 435 0.10 -15.77 32.07
C LEU A 435 0.87 -14.81 31.16
N ILE A 436 0.88 -15.06 29.85
CA ILE A 436 1.50 -14.15 28.86
C ILE A 436 0.70 -12.84 28.71
N ARG A 437 -0.63 -12.85 28.87
CA ARG A 437 -1.45 -11.62 28.87
C ARG A 437 -1.19 -10.73 30.09
N LEU A 438 -0.88 -11.31 31.25
CA LEU A 438 -0.57 -10.57 32.46
C LEU A 438 0.89 -10.09 32.49
N ALA A 439 1.83 -10.85 31.93
CA ALA A 439 3.24 -10.43 31.80
C ALA A 439 3.44 -9.36 30.71
N LEU A 440 2.74 -9.45 29.57
CA LEU A 440 2.83 -8.47 28.47
C LEU A 440 2.14 -7.13 28.78
N ALA A 441 1.18 -7.11 29.72
CA ALA A 441 0.59 -5.87 30.21
C ALA A 441 1.60 -5.01 31.01
N SER A 442 2.70 -5.60 31.51
CA SER A 442 3.68 -4.90 32.36
C SER A 442 5.02 -4.56 31.69
N LEU A 443 5.36 -5.12 30.51
CA LEU A 443 6.73 -4.99 29.96
C LEU A 443 6.90 -4.55 28.49
N HIS A 444 5.83 -4.32 27.71
CA HIS A 444 5.86 -3.56 26.44
C HIS A 444 7.10 -3.80 25.51
N MET A 445 7.39 -5.04 25.11
CA MET A 445 8.40 -5.32 24.05
C MET A 445 7.85 -6.31 23.02
N ASP A 446 7.87 -5.91 21.73
CA ASP A 446 7.53 -6.75 20.57
C ASP A 446 8.69 -7.66 20.15
N LEU A 447 8.30 -8.66 19.39
CA LEU A 447 9.08 -9.77 18.92
C LEU A 447 9.22 -9.72 17.40
N HIS A 448 10.44 -9.66 16.85
CA HIS A 448 10.63 -9.71 15.40
C HIS A 448 10.47 -11.14 14.87
N ALA A 449 9.52 -11.34 13.97
CA ALA A 449 9.47 -12.47 13.06
C ALA A 449 9.21 -12.00 11.62
N PHE A 450 9.95 -12.62 10.70
CA PHE A 450 9.95 -12.44 9.25
C PHE A 450 8.54 -12.23 8.68
N LEU A 451 8.36 -11.12 7.94
CA LEU A 451 7.08 -10.76 7.34
C LEU A 451 7.13 -11.02 5.83
N VAL A 452 6.50 -12.11 5.41
CA VAL A 452 6.05 -12.25 4.02
C VAL A 452 4.84 -11.35 3.85
N THR A 453 4.98 -10.33 3.01
CA THR A 453 3.94 -9.40 2.60
C THR A 453 2.90 -10.08 1.73
N VAL A 454 1.64 -10.10 2.16
CA VAL A 454 0.50 -10.35 1.26
C VAL A 454 -0.49 -9.18 1.38
N PRO A 455 -0.41 -8.16 0.50
CA PRO A 455 -1.33 -7.03 0.50
C PRO A 455 -2.71 -7.40 -0.07
N LEU A 456 -3.65 -6.44 0.07
CA LEU A 456 -4.99 -6.41 -0.57
C LEU A 456 -4.97 -7.06 -1.96
N GLY A 457 -3.95 -6.68 -2.71
CA GLY A 457 -3.17 -7.45 -3.65
C GLY A 457 -1.93 -6.62 -3.94
N THR A 458 -0.83 -7.23 -4.36
CA THR A 458 0.18 -6.51 -5.14
C THR A 458 0.02 -6.99 -6.55
N HIS A 459 -0.09 -6.07 -7.51
CA HIS A 459 0.19 -6.38 -8.89
C HIS A 459 1.62 -5.93 -9.15
N ASP A 460 2.50 -6.83 -9.55
CA ASP A 460 3.93 -6.54 -9.79
C ASP A 460 4.62 -5.77 -8.65
N LYS A 461 4.40 -6.20 -7.40
CA LYS A 461 4.91 -5.58 -6.16
C LYS A 461 4.40 -4.16 -5.89
N CYS A 462 3.41 -3.68 -6.64
CA CYS A 462 2.81 -2.36 -6.44
C CYS A 462 1.45 -2.43 -5.72
N PRO A 463 1.11 -1.42 -4.91
CA PRO A 463 -0.21 -1.31 -4.29
C PRO A 463 -1.32 -1.22 -5.33
N VAL A 464 -2.50 -1.76 -5.01
CA VAL A 464 -3.70 -1.71 -5.86
C VAL A 464 -4.86 -1.14 -5.07
N SER A 465 -5.52 -0.11 -5.62
CA SER A 465 -6.58 0.65 -4.96
C SER A 465 -7.90 0.66 -5.70
N VAL A 466 -8.97 0.89 -4.94
CA VAL A 466 -10.32 1.14 -5.47
C VAL A 466 -10.77 2.51 -4.97
N SER A 467 -11.46 3.25 -5.83
CA SER A 467 -12.09 4.51 -5.47
C SER A 467 -13.59 4.33 -5.25
N LEU A 468 -14.09 4.96 -4.20
CA LEU A 468 -15.50 5.20 -3.98
C LEU A 468 -15.80 6.67 -4.31
N ILE A 469 -16.80 6.89 -5.16
CA ILE A 469 -17.26 8.23 -5.54
C ILE A 469 -18.70 8.39 -5.05
N ALA A 470 -18.98 9.49 -4.34
CA ALA A 470 -20.34 9.91 -4.00
C ALA A 470 -20.65 11.22 -4.71
N ARG A 471 -21.93 11.60 -4.78
CA ARG A 471 -22.34 12.82 -5.47
C ARG A 471 -21.64 14.07 -4.91
N HIS A 472 -21.65 15.16 -5.67
CA HIS A 472 -21.20 16.47 -5.18
C HIS A 472 -22.00 16.86 -3.92
N GLY A 473 -21.29 17.25 -2.86
CA GLY A 473 -21.82 17.51 -1.52
C GLY A 473 -22.02 16.26 -0.65
N GLY A 474 -21.70 15.06 -1.14
CA GLY A 474 -21.80 13.79 -0.42
C GLY A 474 -20.61 13.46 0.48
N ASP A 475 -19.74 14.44 0.78
CA ASP A 475 -18.44 14.25 1.42
C ASP A 475 -18.51 13.51 2.75
N ARG A 476 -19.43 13.95 3.61
CA ARG A 476 -19.66 13.32 4.90
C ARG A 476 -20.12 11.88 4.76
N PHE A 477 -21.11 11.66 3.89
CA PHE A 477 -21.67 10.34 3.64
C PHE A 477 -20.57 9.37 3.20
N LEU A 478 -19.66 9.84 2.34
CA LEU A 478 -18.52 9.05 1.88
C LEU A 478 -17.51 8.76 3.00
N LEU A 479 -17.16 9.76 3.82
CA LEU A 479 -16.25 9.58 4.97
C LEU A 479 -16.81 8.62 6.03
N ASP A 480 -18.10 8.75 6.36
CA ASP A 480 -18.77 7.88 7.33
C ASP A 480 -18.91 6.44 6.80
N THR A 481 -19.21 6.28 5.50
CA THR A 481 -19.28 4.96 4.85
C THR A 481 -17.94 4.24 4.89
N ILE A 482 -16.84 4.96 4.63
CA ILE A 482 -15.49 4.39 4.65
C ILE A 482 -15.10 3.91 6.03
N GLN A 483 -15.38 4.69 7.07
CA GLN A 483 -15.12 4.30 8.44
C GLN A 483 -15.78 2.95 8.78
N THR A 484 -16.95 2.68 8.18
CA THR A 484 -17.73 1.46 8.39
C THR A 484 -17.17 0.28 7.57
N ILE A 485 -16.85 0.51 6.29
CA ILE A 485 -16.46 -0.56 5.37
C ILE A 485 -15.00 -0.99 5.55
N TYR A 486 -14.11 -0.08 5.98
CA TYR A 486 -12.67 -0.30 5.97
C TYR A 486 -12.26 -1.58 6.70
N ALA A 487 -12.73 -1.78 7.93
CA ALA A 487 -12.41 -2.97 8.73
C ALA A 487 -12.88 -4.28 8.07
N THR A 488 -14.01 -4.24 7.36
CA THR A 488 -14.52 -5.44 6.66
C THR A 488 -13.70 -5.74 5.41
N ILE A 489 -13.28 -4.71 4.66
CA ILE A 489 -12.34 -4.88 3.56
C ILE A 489 -11.04 -5.50 4.07
N GLU A 490 -10.50 -5.02 5.20
CA GLU A 490 -9.30 -5.59 5.81
C GLU A 490 -9.47 -7.08 6.14
N GLU A 491 -10.61 -7.47 6.69
CA GLU A 491 -10.92 -8.86 6.99
C GLU A 491 -11.00 -9.74 5.73
N GLN A 492 -11.72 -9.32 4.69
CA GLN A 492 -11.87 -10.08 3.44
C GLN A 492 -10.53 -10.30 2.73
N VAL A 493 -9.60 -9.37 2.91
CA VAL A 493 -8.25 -9.44 2.35
C VAL A 493 -7.41 -10.50 3.01
N ASP A 494 -7.45 -10.55 4.34
CA ASP A 494 -6.71 -11.55 5.09
C ASP A 494 -7.24 -12.96 4.79
N VAL A 495 -8.54 -13.09 4.55
CA VAL A 495 -9.14 -14.35 4.06
C VAL A 495 -8.61 -14.73 2.68
N LEU A 496 -8.62 -13.80 1.70
CA LEU A 496 -8.08 -14.08 0.35
C LEU A 496 -6.57 -14.31 0.32
N ALA A 497 -5.82 -13.70 1.24
CA ALA A 497 -4.39 -13.93 1.39
C ALA A 497 -4.12 -15.36 1.86
N LYS A 498 -4.84 -15.81 2.88
CA LYS A 498 -4.73 -17.18 3.41
C LYS A 498 -5.15 -18.24 2.39
N SER A 499 -6.22 -18.00 1.64
CA SER A 499 -6.67 -18.95 0.60
C SER A 499 -5.66 -19.11 -0.54
N ASN A 500 -4.97 -18.03 -0.94
CA ASN A 500 -3.95 -18.08 -1.99
C ASN A 500 -2.66 -18.77 -1.55
N VAL A 501 -2.28 -18.65 -0.27
CA VAL A 501 -1.14 -19.39 0.28
C VAL A 501 -1.48 -20.88 0.31
N SER A 502 -2.69 -21.23 0.75
CA SER A 502 -3.16 -22.62 0.76
C SER A 502 -3.20 -23.23 -0.64
N SER A 503 -3.68 -22.51 -1.67
CA SER A 503 -3.76 -23.04 -3.03
C SER A 503 -2.40 -23.19 -3.70
N LYS A 504 -1.48 -22.22 -3.53
CA LYS A 504 -0.10 -22.34 -4.03
C LYS A 504 0.66 -23.47 -3.35
N GLN A 505 0.44 -23.65 -2.04
CA GLN A 505 1.07 -24.74 -1.30
C GLN A 505 0.55 -26.10 -1.77
N ALA A 506 -0.78 -26.26 -1.97
CA ALA A 506 -1.36 -27.48 -2.51
C ALA A 506 -0.84 -27.82 -3.92
N MET A 507 -0.77 -26.84 -4.83
CA MET A 507 -0.20 -27.06 -6.17
C MET A 507 1.29 -27.42 -6.15
N SER A 508 2.07 -26.83 -5.22
CA SER A 508 3.49 -27.15 -5.05
C SER A 508 3.69 -28.54 -4.47
N GLU A 509 2.82 -28.97 -3.54
CA GLU A 509 2.83 -30.31 -2.95
C GLU A 509 2.47 -31.39 -3.99
N GLU A 510 1.43 -31.17 -4.81
CA GLU A 510 1.07 -32.09 -5.91
C GLU A 510 2.18 -32.21 -6.96
N ALA A 511 2.81 -31.09 -7.34
CA ALA A 511 3.93 -31.09 -8.27
C ALA A 511 5.16 -31.82 -7.70
N ALA A 512 5.44 -31.65 -6.41
CA ALA A 512 6.51 -32.37 -5.73
C ALA A 512 6.27 -33.89 -5.68
N GLU A 513 5.02 -34.30 -5.40
CA GLU A 513 4.63 -35.70 -5.40
C GLU A 513 4.71 -36.33 -6.80
N ALA A 514 4.31 -35.61 -7.85
CA ALA A 514 4.47 -36.06 -9.23
C ALA A 514 5.94 -36.19 -9.64
N ALA A 515 6.81 -35.26 -9.21
CA ALA A 515 8.25 -35.35 -9.43
C ALA A 515 8.86 -36.55 -8.70
N LYS A 516 8.45 -36.83 -7.46
CA LYS A 516 8.84 -38.03 -6.73
C LYS A 516 8.44 -39.29 -7.49
N GLU A 517 7.22 -39.38 -8.02
CA GLU A 517 6.78 -40.59 -8.72
C GLU A 517 7.56 -40.82 -10.03
N LYS A 518 7.87 -39.75 -10.78
CA LYS A 518 8.81 -39.83 -11.91
C LYS A 518 10.19 -40.33 -11.47
N GLY A 519 10.69 -39.86 -10.33
CA GLY A 519 11.92 -40.35 -9.72
C GLY A 519 11.86 -41.84 -9.37
N ASN A 520 10.73 -42.31 -8.82
CA ASN A 520 10.51 -43.73 -8.49
C ASN A 520 10.52 -44.61 -9.75
N ILE A 521 9.89 -44.16 -10.84
CA ILE A 521 9.88 -44.85 -12.14
C ILE A 521 11.31 -44.93 -12.69
N ALA A 522 12.02 -43.80 -12.75
CA ALA A 522 13.41 -43.76 -13.22
C ALA A 522 14.35 -44.63 -12.38
N PHE A 523 14.12 -44.70 -11.06
CA PHE A 523 14.86 -45.58 -10.16
C PHE A 523 14.61 -47.06 -10.47
N LYS A 524 13.35 -47.46 -10.73
CA LYS A 524 13.01 -48.84 -11.14
C LYS A 524 13.63 -49.21 -12.48
N GLU A 525 13.73 -48.25 -13.41
CA GLU A 525 14.41 -48.40 -14.70
C GLU A 525 15.94 -48.37 -14.61
N LYS A 526 16.52 -48.29 -13.40
CA LYS A 526 17.97 -48.18 -13.15
C LYS A 526 18.62 -46.93 -13.77
N GLN A 527 17.84 -45.89 -14.07
CA GLN A 527 18.33 -44.61 -14.57
C GLN A 527 18.65 -43.68 -13.40
N TRP A 528 19.70 -44.02 -12.64
CA TRP A 528 20.02 -43.40 -11.35
C TRP A 528 20.20 -41.88 -11.42
N GLN A 529 20.89 -41.36 -12.44
CA GLN A 529 21.09 -39.93 -12.61
C GLN A 529 19.79 -39.17 -12.90
N LYS A 530 18.86 -39.75 -13.66
CA LYS A 530 17.54 -39.15 -13.90
C LYS A 530 16.68 -39.18 -12.64
N ALA A 531 16.74 -40.27 -11.87
CA ALA A 531 16.06 -40.36 -10.59
C ALA A 531 16.54 -39.26 -9.62
N ILE A 532 17.85 -39.03 -9.54
CA ILE A 532 18.43 -37.95 -8.72
C ILE A 532 17.89 -36.58 -9.13
N ASN A 533 17.81 -36.30 -10.44
CA ASN A 533 17.29 -35.04 -10.95
C ASN A 533 15.83 -34.84 -10.54
N PHE A 534 14.97 -35.84 -10.73
CA PHE A 534 13.56 -35.76 -10.36
C PHE A 534 13.34 -35.63 -8.84
N TYR A 535 14.10 -36.35 -8.01
CA TYR A 535 14.03 -36.15 -6.56
C TYR A 535 14.56 -34.78 -6.14
N THR A 536 15.56 -34.24 -6.85
CA THR A 536 16.06 -32.87 -6.60
C THR A 536 15.01 -31.83 -6.96
N GLU A 537 14.24 -32.02 -8.02
CA GLU A 537 13.08 -31.18 -8.34
C GLU A 537 12.01 -31.28 -7.25
N ALA A 538 11.68 -32.48 -6.78
CA ALA A 538 10.73 -32.67 -5.67
C ALA A 538 11.18 -31.93 -4.39
N ILE A 539 12.46 -32.00 -4.04
CA ILE A 539 13.04 -31.28 -2.88
C ILE A 539 13.00 -29.76 -3.06
N LYS A 540 13.25 -29.25 -4.28
CA LYS A 540 13.13 -27.82 -4.57
C LYS A 540 11.70 -27.31 -4.40
N LEU A 541 10.71 -28.14 -4.74
CA LEU A 541 9.28 -27.82 -4.64
C LEU A 541 8.74 -27.97 -3.22
N ASN A 542 9.21 -28.98 -2.48
CA ASN A 542 8.90 -29.18 -1.07
C ASN A 542 10.08 -29.86 -0.34
N ASN A 543 10.77 -29.08 0.50
CA ASN A 543 11.96 -29.52 1.21
C ASN A 543 11.67 -30.14 2.59
N LYS A 544 10.39 -30.30 2.98
CA LYS A 544 9.97 -30.80 4.29
C LYS A 544 9.57 -32.27 4.29
N VAL A 545 9.78 -32.99 3.19
CA VAL A 545 9.40 -34.40 3.06
C VAL A 545 10.64 -35.29 3.10
N ALA A 546 10.83 -36.01 4.21
CA ALA A 546 11.98 -36.90 4.43
C ALA A 546 12.15 -37.96 3.34
N THR A 547 11.04 -38.46 2.78
CA THR A 547 11.03 -39.48 1.73
C THR A 547 11.79 -39.07 0.48
N TYR A 548 11.77 -37.78 0.09
CA TYR A 548 12.45 -37.34 -1.13
C TYR A 548 13.97 -37.43 -0.99
N TYR A 549 14.49 -36.95 0.15
CA TYR A 549 15.90 -37.07 0.49
C TYR A 549 16.32 -38.53 0.64
N SER A 550 15.51 -39.35 1.33
CA SER A 550 15.80 -40.77 1.49
C SER A 550 15.88 -41.48 0.12
N ASN A 551 14.93 -41.21 -0.79
CA ASN A 551 14.92 -41.84 -2.12
C ASN A 551 16.05 -41.35 -3.01
N ARG A 552 16.46 -40.08 -2.91
CA ARG A 552 17.64 -39.55 -3.59
C ARG A 552 18.93 -40.18 -3.07
N ALA A 553 19.04 -40.36 -1.75
CA ALA A 553 20.15 -41.08 -1.13
C ALA A 553 20.28 -42.52 -1.64
N ALA A 554 19.15 -43.20 -1.89
CA ALA A 554 19.17 -44.54 -2.50
C ALA A 554 19.82 -44.51 -3.89
N ALA A 555 19.47 -43.52 -4.73
CA ALA A 555 20.06 -43.39 -6.05
C ALA A 555 21.56 -43.02 -6.00
N PHE A 556 21.99 -42.24 -5.01
CA PHE A 556 23.41 -41.96 -4.78
C PHE A 556 24.19 -43.20 -4.32
N LEU A 557 23.59 -44.08 -3.51
CA LEU A 557 24.22 -45.35 -3.11
C LEU A 557 24.50 -46.24 -4.32
N GLU A 558 23.55 -46.34 -5.26
CA GLU A 558 23.73 -47.11 -6.51
C GLU A 558 24.80 -46.54 -7.44
N LEU A 559 25.08 -45.23 -7.35
CA LEU A 559 26.17 -44.56 -8.07
C LEU A 559 27.50 -44.54 -7.30
N ALA A 560 27.58 -45.20 -6.14
CA ALA A 560 28.73 -45.15 -5.23
C ALA A 560 29.10 -43.73 -4.73
N SER A 561 28.16 -42.79 -4.79
CA SER A 561 28.30 -41.43 -4.28
C SER A 561 28.01 -41.35 -2.77
N TYR A 562 28.82 -42.04 -1.96
CA TYR A 562 28.50 -42.29 -0.55
C TYR A 562 28.41 -41.03 0.32
N ARG A 563 29.24 -40.01 0.07
CA ARG A 563 29.18 -38.72 0.82
C ARG A 563 27.86 -37.97 0.60
N GLN A 564 27.34 -37.99 -0.63
CA GLN A 564 26.08 -37.34 -0.98
C GLN A 564 24.89 -38.11 -0.38
N ALA A 565 24.97 -39.45 -0.39
CA ALA A 565 23.98 -40.31 0.25
C ALA A 565 23.91 -40.09 1.77
N GLU A 566 25.05 -39.94 2.45
CA GLU A 566 25.09 -39.66 3.90
C GLU A 566 24.42 -38.31 4.25
N ALA A 567 24.73 -37.25 3.49
CA ALA A 567 24.17 -35.92 3.70
C ALA A 567 22.64 -35.90 3.51
N ASP A 568 22.15 -36.56 2.47
CA ASP A 568 20.71 -36.67 2.22
C ASP A 568 20.00 -37.51 3.28
N CYS A 569 20.61 -38.61 3.74
CA CYS A 569 20.01 -39.40 4.82
C CYS A 569 19.96 -38.63 6.13
N THR A 570 20.98 -37.81 6.43
CA THR A 570 20.99 -36.94 7.61
C THR A 570 19.87 -35.90 7.51
N SER A 571 19.73 -35.24 6.36
CA SER A 571 18.61 -34.30 6.12
C SER A 571 17.25 -34.99 6.25
N ALA A 572 17.12 -36.25 5.78
CA ALA A 572 15.88 -37.02 5.94
C ALA A 572 15.54 -37.32 7.40
N ILE A 573 16.55 -37.65 8.22
CA ILE A 573 16.40 -37.95 9.65
C ILE A 573 16.08 -36.69 10.45
N ASP A 574 16.70 -35.55 10.11
CA ASP A 574 16.41 -34.26 10.73
C ASP A 574 14.94 -33.84 10.50
N ILE A 575 14.36 -34.24 9.37
CA ILE A 575 12.94 -33.99 9.03
C ILE A 575 12.00 -35.01 9.69
N ASP A 576 12.31 -36.31 9.58
CA ASP A 576 11.54 -37.39 10.19
C ASP A 576 12.47 -38.40 10.88
N PRO A 577 12.66 -38.31 12.20
CA PRO A 577 13.53 -39.21 12.95
C PRO A 577 13.06 -40.67 12.97
N LYS A 578 11.84 -40.98 12.52
CA LYS A 578 11.28 -42.35 12.51
C LYS A 578 11.49 -43.08 11.18
N ILE A 579 12.11 -42.44 10.18
CA ILE A 579 12.29 -43.03 8.85
C ILE A 579 13.43 -44.07 8.82
N VAL A 580 13.09 -45.33 9.10
CA VAL A 580 14.03 -46.46 9.16
C VAL A 580 14.92 -46.59 7.93
N LYS A 581 14.35 -46.35 6.73
CA LYS A 581 15.10 -46.41 5.46
C LYS A 581 16.27 -45.43 5.40
N ALA A 582 16.18 -44.25 6.01
CA ALA A 582 17.31 -43.31 6.01
C ALA A 582 18.45 -43.78 6.91
N TYR A 583 18.17 -44.37 8.08
CA TYR A 583 19.21 -44.96 8.93
C TYR A 583 19.92 -46.14 8.24
N LEU A 584 19.17 -47.03 7.59
CA LEU A 584 19.76 -48.14 6.82
C LEU A 584 20.66 -47.64 5.69
N ARG A 585 20.19 -46.63 4.94
CA ARG A 585 20.93 -46.04 3.81
C ARG A 585 22.16 -45.26 4.30
N ARG A 586 22.06 -44.51 5.41
CA ARG A 586 23.20 -43.79 6.01
C ARG A 586 24.26 -44.75 6.55
N GLY A 587 23.84 -45.78 7.27
CA GLY A 587 24.74 -46.83 7.77
C GLY A 587 25.49 -47.52 6.63
N THR A 588 24.80 -47.80 5.51
CA THR A 588 25.42 -48.37 4.31
C THR A 588 26.43 -47.41 3.66
N ALA A 589 26.09 -46.12 3.54
CA ALA A 589 27.01 -45.11 3.03
C ALA A 589 28.27 -44.97 3.90
N ARG A 590 28.09 -44.94 5.23
CA ARG A 590 29.17 -44.84 6.22
C ARG A 590 30.07 -46.05 6.23
N GLU A 591 29.51 -47.26 6.11
CA GLU A 591 30.28 -48.49 5.96
C GLU A 591 31.18 -48.42 4.71
N MET A 592 30.67 -47.96 3.57
CA MET A 592 31.45 -47.80 2.34
C MET A 592 32.49 -46.68 2.41
N LEU A 593 32.30 -45.69 3.30
CA LEU A 593 33.26 -44.63 3.58
C LEU A 593 34.31 -45.00 4.65
N GLY A 594 34.16 -46.14 5.33
CA GLY A 594 35.05 -46.60 6.39
C GLY A 594 34.69 -46.11 7.81
N TYR A 595 33.53 -45.47 7.99
CA TYR A 595 33.02 -45.00 9.29
C TYR A 595 32.22 -46.12 9.98
N TYR A 596 32.91 -47.19 10.38
CA TYR A 596 32.27 -48.42 10.82
C TYR A 596 31.52 -48.31 12.16
N LYS A 597 32.00 -47.48 13.09
CA LYS A 597 31.33 -47.28 14.39
C LYS A 597 30.00 -46.56 14.20
N GLU A 598 30.02 -45.48 13.45
CA GLU A 598 28.86 -44.65 13.11
C GLU A 598 27.85 -45.43 12.26
N ALA A 599 28.33 -46.35 11.40
CA ALA A 599 27.47 -47.27 10.66
C ALA A 599 26.73 -48.26 11.58
N VAL A 600 27.42 -48.84 12.57
CA VAL A 600 26.79 -49.72 13.56
C VAL A 600 25.75 -48.98 14.39
N ASP A 601 26.00 -47.72 14.75
CA ASP A 601 25.04 -46.89 15.50
C ASP A 601 23.76 -46.63 14.71
N ASP A 602 23.90 -46.33 13.41
CA ASP A 602 22.76 -46.14 12.50
C ASP A 602 21.95 -47.43 12.30
N PHE A 603 22.62 -48.58 12.10
CA PHE A 603 21.91 -49.86 11.99
C PHE A 603 21.25 -50.28 13.30
N SER A 604 21.87 -49.96 14.44
CA SER A 604 21.29 -50.24 15.77
C SER A 604 20.04 -49.40 16.00
N HIS A 605 20.07 -48.12 15.63
CA HIS A 605 18.88 -47.26 15.63
C HIS A 605 17.78 -47.79 14.71
N ALA A 606 18.13 -48.29 13.53
CA ALA A 606 17.16 -48.93 12.64
C ALA A 606 16.48 -50.16 13.29
N LEU A 607 17.19 -50.96 14.09
CA LEU A 607 16.61 -52.07 14.86
C LEU A 607 15.78 -51.62 16.06
N VAL A 608 16.10 -50.47 16.67
CA VAL A 608 15.22 -49.89 17.71
C VAL A 608 13.86 -49.52 17.11
N LEU A 609 13.86 -48.98 15.89
CA LEU A 609 12.63 -48.62 15.19
C LEU A 609 11.92 -49.84 14.56
N GLU A 610 12.66 -50.80 14.00
CA GLU A 610 12.17 -52.05 13.42
C GLU A 610 12.99 -53.27 13.94
N PRO A 611 12.59 -53.88 15.08
CA PRO A 611 13.38 -54.94 15.74
C PRO A 611 13.62 -56.21 14.92
N MET A 612 12.78 -56.47 13.92
CA MET A 612 12.87 -57.64 13.04
C MET A 612 13.53 -57.32 11.69
N ASN A 613 14.17 -56.15 11.54
CA ASN A 613 14.80 -55.75 10.29
C ASN A 613 16.07 -56.58 10.01
N LYS A 614 15.92 -57.58 9.13
CA LYS A 614 16.99 -58.53 8.77
C LYS A 614 18.24 -57.82 8.22
N THR A 615 18.06 -56.75 7.44
CA THR A 615 19.17 -56.03 6.80
C THR A 615 20.08 -55.37 7.84
N ALA A 616 19.50 -54.68 8.82
CA ALA A 616 20.28 -54.07 9.91
C ALA A 616 20.98 -55.13 10.78
N GLY A 617 20.27 -56.21 11.15
CA GLY A 617 20.84 -57.28 11.97
C GLY A 617 22.02 -58.00 11.29
N VAL A 618 21.93 -58.26 9.99
CA VAL A 618 23.03 -58.83 9.21
C VAL A 618 24.20 -57.87 9.11
N ALA A 619 23.95 -56.57 8.85
CA ALA A 619 25.01 -55.57 8.73
C ALA A 619 25.79 -55.38 10.04
N ILE A 620 25.11 -55.32 11.19
CA ILE A 620 25.75 -55.22 12.51
C ILE A 620 26.60 -56.46 12.80
N ASN A 621 26.06 -57.65 12.57
CA ASN A 621 26.80 -58.90 12.81
C ASN A 621 28.03 -59.03 11.89
N ARG A 622 27.94 -58.52 10.65
CA ARG A 622 29.09 -58.44 9.74
C ARG A 622 30.13 -57.46 10.26
N LEU A 623 29.73 -56.23 10.58
CA LEU A 623 30.63 -55.17 11.01
C LEU A 623 31.34 -55.49 12.34
N LYS A 624 30.63 -56.07 13.32
CA LYS A 624 31.22 -56.52 14.59
C LYS A 624 32.21 -57.68 14.46
N LYS A 625 32.09 -58.51 13.41
CA LYS A 625 33.07 -59.57 13.13
C LYS A 625 34.34 -59.04 12.47
N LEU A 626 34.20 -58.01 11.65
CA LEU A 626 35.32 -57.37 10.94
C LEU A 626 36.07 -56.37 11.81
N PHE A 627 35.36 -55.74 12.75
CA PHE A 627 35.87 -54.71 13.66
C PHE A 627 35.28 -54.93 15.08
N PRO A 628 35.84 -55.88 15.85
CA PRO A 628 35.33 -56.28 17.17
C PRO A 628 35.46 -55.19 18.25
#